data_AF-A0A661SDM2-F1
#
_entry.id   AF-A0A661SDM2-F1
#
_cell.length_a   1.000
_cell.length_b   1.000
_cell.length_c   1.000
_cell.angle_alpha   90.00
_cell.angle_beta   90.00
_cell.angle_gamma   90.00
#
_symmetry.space_group_name_H-M   'P 1'
#
loop_
_entity.id
_entity.type
_entity.pdbx_description
1 polymer ?
#
loop_
_entity_poly.entity_id
_entity_poly.type
_entity_poly.pdbx_seq_one_letter_code
_entity_poly.pdbx_strand_id
1 'polypeptide(L)'
;MKENFDDMLKNSVEKDRETAQKVCKELFSGNKKAILDLYHQHRFFISFTRKLLYKKDKVEDVLCEFWIGLLDAKAICAYQGRNNASLRVYLTGILKRRIIDENRKKEIPTTSDIPPESDDIKKERQRRLLNEALLTLGEISPRDADLVRMKCEGRTYKEMAEQELAGENPDQETMKKQEYAIRKQFTRPGTGSMAKFSLIIEQIMAGYGWESADLY
;
A
#
# COMPACT_ATOMS: atom_id res chain seq x y z
N MET A 1 22.36 -15.88 -8.87
CA MET A 1 21.10 -15.20 -9.23
C MET A 1 20.75 -13.98 -8.36
N LYS A 2 21.10 -13.94 -7.05
CA LYS A 2 20.87 -12.74 -6.20
C LYS A 2 21.70 -11.52 -6.61
N GLU A 3 22.97 -11.70 -6.98
CA GLU A 3 23.86 -10.59 -7.39
C GLU A 3 23.32 -9.78 -8.57
N ASN A 4 22.66 -10.44 -9.53
CA ASN A 4 22.10 -9.77 -10.72
C ASN A 4 20.86 -8.90 -10.41
N PHE A 5 20.11 -9.24 -9.37
CA PHE A 5 18.90 -8.50 -8.98
C PHE A 5 19.24 -7.27 -8.15
N ASP A 6 20.20 -7.39 -7.23
CA ASP A 6 20.68 -6.27 -6.41
C ASP A 6 21.36 -5.19 -7.28
N ASP A 7 22.12 -5.59 -8.30
CA ASP A 7 22.73 -4.65 -9.25
C ASP A 7 21.70 -3.97 -10.15
N MET A 8 20.65 -4.69 -10.57
CA MET A 8 19.54 -4.10 -11.32
C MET A 8 18.77 -3.04 -10.49
N LEU A 9 18.53 -3.32 -9.22
CA LEU A 9 17.89 -2.38 -8.28
C LEU A 9 18.75 -1.13 -8.05
N LYS A 10 20.05 -1.30 -7.83
CA LYS A 10 20.99 -0.18 -7.68
C LYS A 10 21.00 0.71 -8.92
N ASN A 11 21.03 0.12 -10.12
CA ASN A 11 20.98 0.88 -11.37
C ASN A 11 19.68 1.67 -11.55
N SER A 12 18.53 1.13 -11.09
CA SER A 12 17.26 1.86 -11.10
C SER A 12 17.26 3.03 -10.11
N VAL A 13 17.78 2.83 -8.90
CA VAL A 13 17.81 3.87 -7.86
C VAL A 13 18.76 5.00 -8.25
N GLU A 14 19.87 4.69 -8.92
CA GLU A 14 20.80 5.69 -9.43
C GLU A 14 20.15 6.58 -10.51
N LYS A 15 19.43 5.99 -11.47
CA LYS A 15 18.64 6.75 -12.47
C LYS A 15 17.59 7.65 -11.83
N ASP A 16 16.92 7.15 -10.79
CA ASP A 16 15.97 7.95 -10.01
C ASP A 16 16.68 9.11 -9.30
N ARG A 17 17.91 8.91 -8.83
CA ARG A 17 18.72 9.94 -8.18
C ARG A 17 19.15 11.02 -9.17
N GLU A 18 19.63 10.63 -10.34
CA GLU A 18 19.95 11.55 -11.44
C GLU A 18 18.73 12.38 -11.85
N THR A 19 17.58 11.72 -11.99
CA THR A 19 16.30 12.38 -12.32
C THR A 19 15.92 13.40 -11.25
N ALA A 20 15.95 13.02 -9.98
CA ALA A 20 15.64 13.92 -8.87
C ALA A 20 16.61 15.12 -8.81
N GLN A 21 17.90 14.89 -8.99
CA GLN A 21 18.91 15.95 -8.99
C GLN A 21 18.73 16.92 -10.16
N LYS A 22 18.44 16.40 -11.36
CA LYS A 22 18.11 17.23 -12.53
C LYS A 22 16.90 18.11 -12.25
N VAL A 23 15.79 17.52 -11.82
CA VAL A 23 14.55 18.25 -11.51
C VAL A 23 14.78 19.28 -10.40
N CYS A 24 15.52 18.91 -9.35
CA CYS A 24 15.90 19.81 -8.26
C CYS A 24 16.64 21.07 -8.79
N LYS A 25 17.68 20.90 -9.62
CA LYS A 25 18.45 22.01 -10.18
C LYS A 25 17.60 22.93 -11.05
N GLU A 26 16.76 22.36 -11.91
CA GLU A 26 15.87 23.11 -12.78
C GLU A 26 14.82 23.91 -12.00
N LEU A 27 14.21 23.31 -10.97
CA LEU A 27 13.25 24.00 -10.11
C LEU A 27 13.91 25.17 -9.35
N PHE A 28 15.12 24.98 -8.81
CA PHE A 28 15.89 26.06 -8.19
C PHE A 28 16.24 27.20 -9.17
N SER A 29 16.39 26.87 -10.45
CA SER A 29 16.65 27.83 -11.51
C SER A 29 15.36 28.54 -11.99
N GLY A 30 14.22 28.26 -11.34
CA GLY A 30 12.91 28.84 -11.66
C GLY A 30 12.13 28.10 -12.75
N ASN A 31 12.69 27.02 -13.32
CA ASN A 31 12.02 26.22 -14.35
C ASN A 31 10.99 25.26 -13.72
N LYS A 32 9.79 25.78 -13.43
CA LYS A 32 8.69 24.99 -12.87
C LYS A 32 8.24 23.82 -13.76
N LYS A 33 8.50 23.87 -15.07
CA LYS A 33 8.11 22.80 -16.00
C LYS A 33 8.89 21.50 -15.79
N ALA A 34 10.06 21.56 -15.13
CA ALA A 34 10.83 20.37 -14.81
C ALA A 34 10.09 19.35 -13.94
N ILE A 35 9.05 19.78 -13.20
CA ILE A 35 8.20 18.85 -12.46
C ILE A 35 7.48 17.84 -13.36
N LEU A 36 7.29 18.18 -14.64
CA LEU A 36 6.62 17.31 -15.62
C LEU A 36 7.41 16.03 -15.88
N ASP A 37 8.74 16.03 -15.67
CA ASP A 37 9.57 14.83 -15.75
C ASP A 37 9.12 13.76 -14.72
N LEU A 38 8.49 14.17 -13.61
CA LEU A 38 7.92 13.28 -12.60
C LEU A 38 6.43 12.98 -12.81
N TYR A 39 5.76 13.73 -13.68
CA TYR A 39 4.31 13.68 -13.84
C TYR A 39 3.80 12.40 -14.53
N HIS A 40 4.67 11.63 -15.18
CA HIS A 40 4.32 10.28 -15.67
C HIS A 40 3.79 9.36 -14.55
N GLN A 41 4.12 9.64 -13.29
CA GLN A 41 3.64 8.91 -12.11
C GLN A 41 2.24 9.37 -11.63
N HIS A 42 1.68 10.43 -12.22
CA HIS A 42 0.44 11.05 -11.77
C HIS A 42 -0.75 10.07 -11.72
N ARG A 43 -0.90 9.20 -12.72
CA ARG A 43 -1.96 8.19 -12.75
C ARG A 43 -1.88 7.21 -11.56
N PHE A 44 -0.66 6.85 -11.15
CA PHE A 44 -0.43 6.05 -9.97
C PHE A 44 -0.86 6.81 -8.70
N PHE A 45 -0.43 8.07 -8.55
CA PHE A 45 -0.78 8.88 -7.39
C PHE A 45 -2.29 9.18 -7.27
N ILE A 46 -3.01 9.35 -8.39
CA ILE A 46 -4.49 9.41 -8.36
C ILE A 46 -5.06 8.13 -7.78
N SER A 47 -4.64 6.98 -8.31
CA SER A 47 -5.17 5.68 -7.90
C SER A 47 -4.85 5.40 -6.42
N PHE A 48 -3.65 5.77 -5.98
CA PHE A 48 -3.21 5.66 -4.58
C PHE A 48 -4.03 6.58 -3.65
N THR A 49 -4.20 7.85 -4.03
CA THR A 49 -4.99 8.83 -3.24
C THR A 49 -6.45 8.42 -3.15
N ARG A 50 -7.05 7.98 -4.26
CA ARG A 50 -8.43 7.46 -4.28
C ARG A 50 -8.61 6.26 -3.37
N LYS A 51 -7.60 5.43 -3.15
CA LYS A 51 -7.71 4.29 -2.23
C LYS A 51 -7.71 4.75 -0.77
N LEU A 52 -6.89 5.72 -0.40
CA LEU A 52 -6.63 6.08 1.00
C LEU A 52 -7.43 7.27 1.53
N LEU A 53 -7.87 8.19 0.67
CA LEU A 53 -8.59 9.39 1.08
C LEU A 53 -10.07 9.10 1.38
N TYR A 54 -10.60 9.63 2.48
CA TYR A 54 -12.00 9.35 2.88
C TYR A 54 -13.02 10.11 2.03
N LYS A 55 -12.73 11.38 1.72
CA LYS A 55 -13.55 12.24 0.87
C LYS A 55 -13.05 12.15 -0.58
N LYS A 56 -13.74 11.40 -1.44
CA LYS A 56 -13.27 11.17 -2.83
C LYS A 56 -13.31 12.43 -3.69
N ASP A 57 -14.17 13.38 -3.34
CA ASP A 57 -14.25 14.73 -3.90
C ASP A 57 -13.03 15.61 -3.59
N LYS A 58 -12.18 15.20 -2.64
CA LYS A 58 -10.94 15.91 -2.26
C LYS A 58 -9.67 15.34 -2.89
N VAL A 59 -9.79 14.34 -3.76
CA VAL A 59 -8.63 13.67 -4.37
C VAL A 59 -7.81 14.67 -5.19
N GLU A 60 -8.48 15.44 -6.03
CA GLU A 60 -7.86 16.44 -6.88
C GLU A 60 -7.19 17.55 -6.04
N ASP A 61 -7.86 18.03 -4.99
CA ASP A 61 -7.32 19.04 -4.07
C ASP A 61 -6.01 18.56 -3.41
N VAL A 62 -6.01 17.37 -2.81
CA VAL A 62 -4.83 16.79 -2.14
C VAL A 62 -3.68 16.58 -3.13
N LEU A 63 -3.96 16.13 -4.35
CA LEU A 63 -2.95 15.95 -5.37
C LEU A 63 -2.40 17.29 -5.87
N CYS A 64 -3.25 18.29 -6.07
CA CYS A 64 -2.82 19.64 -6.43
C CYS A 64 -1.88 20.21 -5.38
N GLU A 65 -2.24 20.14 -4.09
CA GLU A 65 -1.35 20.58 -3.00
C GLU A 65 -0.05 19.80 -2.94
N PHE A 66 -0.10 18.49 -3.20
CA PHE A 66 1.10 17.65 -3.28
C PHE A 66 2.04 18.13 -4.39
N TRP A 67 1.54 18.31 -5.62
CA TRP A 67 2.35 18.78 -6.74
C TRP A 67 2.87 20.21 -6.54
N ILE A 68 2.04 21.11 -6.02
CA ILE A 68 2.45 22.48 -5.67
C ILE A 68 3.58 22.44 -4.63
N GLY A 69 3.46 21.58 -3.60
CA GLY A 69 4.50 21.42 -2.59
C GLY A 69 5.83 20.92 -3.15
N LEU A 70 5.81 20.13 -4.24
CA LEU A 70 7.03 19.69 -4.91
C LEU A 70 7.71 20.79 -5.74
N LEU A 71 6.99 21.84 -6.13
CA LEU A 71 7.57 22.98 -6.88
C LEU A 71 8.59 23.78 -6.05
N ASP A 72 8.54 23.70 -4.71
CA ASP A 72 9.55 24.29 -3.82
C ASP A 72 10.90 23.53 -3.86
N ALA A 73 10.99 22.46 -4.65
CA ALA A 73 12.17 21.61 -4.85
C ALA A 73 12.71 20.87 -3.60
N LYS A 74 12.50 21.38 -2.38
CA LYS A 74 13.07 20.85 -1.12
C LYS A 74 12.91 19.34 -0.97
N ALA A 75 11.69 18.83 -1.19
CA ALA A 75 11.41 17.40 -1.09
C ALA A 75 12.13 16.59 -2.16
N ILE A 76 12.19 17.09 -3.40
CA ILE A 76 12.87 16.42 -4.52
C ILE A 76 14.39 16.41 -4.27
N CYS A 77 14.95 17.54 -3.84
CA CYS A 77 16.37 17.69 -3.53
C CYS A 77 16.82 16.84 -2.33
N ALA A 78 15.91 16.52 -1.41
CA ALA A 78 16.20 15.67 -0.25
C ALA A 78 16.24 14.16 -0.59
N TYR A 79 15.86 13.77 -1.81
CA TYR A 79 15.89 12.37 -2.21
C TYR A 79 17.34 11.88 -2.40
N GLN A 80 17.68 10.80 -1.68
CA GLN A 80 19.02 10.19 -1.68
C GLN A 80 19.02 8.69 -2.05
N GLY A 81 17.85 8.11 -2.36
CA GLY A 81 17.75 6.66 -2.63
C GLY A 81 18.07 5.77 -1.42
N ARG A 82 17.91 6.26 -0.19
CA ARG A 82 18.19 5.49 1.03
C ARG A 82 17.38 4.19 1.04
N ASN A 83 17.99 3.12 1.53
CA ASN A 83 17.39 1.77 1.58
C ASN A 83 16.95 1.24 0.21
N ASN A 84 17.62 1.63 -0.88
CA ASN A 84 17.25 1.28 -2.25
C ASN A 84 15.80 1.67 -2.63
N ALA A 85 15.23 2.68 -1.95
CA ALA A 85 13.89 3.15 -2.24
C ALA A 85 13.89 3.98 -3.52
N SER A 86 13.08 3.59 -4.51
CA SER A 86 12.83 4.38 -5.71
C SER A 86 12.26 5.77 -5.39
N LEU A 87 12.42 6.71 -6.32
CA LEU A 87 11.88 8.06 -6.21
C LEU A 87 10.35 8.02 -6.05
N ARG A 88 9.68 7.11 -6.76
CA ARG A 88 8.24 6.88 -6.62
C ARG A 88 7.86 6.50 -5.19
N VAL A 89 8.58 5.56 -4.58
CA VAL A 89 8.31 5.10 -3.21
C VAL A 89 8.50 6.25 -2.22
N TYR A 90 9.59 6.99 -2.37
CA TYR A 90 9.87 8.17 -1.55
C TYR A 90 8.75 9.22 -1.63
N LEU A 91 8.32 9.58 -2.84
CA LEU A 91 7.23 10.53 -3.08
C LEU A 91 5.88 10.03 -2.58
N THR A 92 5.62 8.72 -2.68
CA THR A 92 4.43 8.08 -2.12
C THR A 92 4.37 8.27 -0.61
N GLY A 93 5.49 8.18 0.10
CA GLY A 93 5.55 8.45 1.55
C GLY A 93 5.26 9.91 1.92
N ILE A 94 5.56 10.86 1.05
CA ILE A 94 5.17 12.27 1.22
C ILE A 94 3.65 12.44 0.99
N LEU A 95 3.14 11.86 -0.09
CA LEU A 95 1.71 11.91 -0.41
C LEU A 95 0.85 11.24 0.67
N LYS A 96 1.27 10.07 1.19
CA LYS A 96 0.58 9.36 2.28
C LYS A 96 0.40 10.26 3.50
N ARG A 97 1.43 11.01 3.89
CA ARG A 97 1.35 11.97 5.01
C ARG A 97 0.30 13.05 4.77
N ARG A 98 0.25 13.65 3.59
CA ARG A 98 -0.79 14.64 3.23
C ARG A 98 -2.20 14.05 3.27
N ILE A 99 -2.38 12.83 2.78
CA ILE A 99 -3.67 12.13 2.85
C ILE A 99 -4.08 11.90 4.30
N ILE A 100 -3.15 11.50 5.16
CA ILE A 100 -3.40 11.33 6.60
C ILE A 100 -3.80 12.66 7.23
N ASP A 101 -3.09 13.74 6.95
CA ASP A 101 -3.40 15.06 7.49
C ASP A 101 -4.79 15.55 7.03
N GLU A 102 -5.14 15.36 5.76
CA GLU A 102 -6.47 15.69 5.23
C GLU A 102 -7.57 14.83 5.88
N ASN A 103 -7.30 13.55 6.10
CA ASN A 103 -8.22 12.67 6.82
C ASN A 103 -8.37 13.08 8.29
N ARG A 104 -7.30 13.56 8.95
CA ARG A 104 -7.32 14.04 10.35
C ARG A 104 -8.09 15.35 10.54
N LYS A 105 -8.18 16.21 9.51
CA LYS A 105 -9.04 17.42 9.56
C LYS A 105 -10.53 17.11 9.82
N LYS A 106 -10.95 15.84 9.72
CA LYS A 106 -12.29 15.36 10.13
C LYS A 106 -12.42 15.02 11.62
N GLU A 107 -11.33 14.87 12.38
CA GLU A 107 -11.35 14.40 13.78
C GLU A 107 -11.39 15.51 14.83
N ILE A 108 -11.63 16.77 14.45
CA ILE A 108 -11.93 17.82 15.44
C ILE A 108 -13.41 18.21 15.38
N PRO A 109 -14.31 17.47 16.03
CA PRO A 109 -15.34 18.09 16.85
C PRO A 109 -14.65 18.56 18.14
N THR A 110 -14.39 19.87 18.23
CA THR A 110 -14.15 20.50 19.52
C THR A 110 -15.46 20.45 20.28
N THR A 111 -15.68 19.42 21.09
CA THR A 111 -16.40 19.46 22.38
C THR A 111 -16.53 18.06 22.96
N SER A 112 -16.17 17.98 24.23
CA SER A 112 -16.57 17.00 25.24
C SER A 112 -17.99 16.46 25.02
N ASP A 113 -18.07 15.14 24.85
CA ASP A 113 -19.19 14.21 25.08
C ASP A 113 -19.22 13.20 23.94
N ILE A 114 -18.39 12.15 24.04
CA ILE A 114 -18.31 11.06 23.07
C ILE A 114 -19.53 10.14 23.28
N PRO A 115 -20.48 10.08 22.34
CA PRO A 115 -21.48 9.02 22.30
C PRO A 115 -20.80 7.73 21.79
N PRO A 116 -21.35 6.53 22.09
CA PRO A 116 -20.76 5.27 21.65
C PRO A 116 -20.56 5.28 20.13
N GLU A 117 -19.33 4.99 19.71
CA GLU A 117 -18.91 4.94 18.31
C GLU A 117 -19.88 4.05 17.51
N SER A 118 -20.56 4.62 16.51
CA SER A 118 -21.53 3.88 15.70
C SER A 118 -20.85 2.72 14.96
N ASP A 119 -21.48 1.55 14.88
CA ASP A 119 -20.98 0.33 14.21
C ASP A 119 -20.44 0.58 12.78
N ASP A 120 -20.97 1.57 12.08
CA ASP A 120 -20.55 1.93 10.72
C ASP A 120 -19.10 2.45 10.65
N ILE A 121 -18.65 3.17 11.68
CA ILE A 121 -17.27 3.67 11.78
C ILE A 121 -16.31 2.51 12.02
N LYS A 122 -16.70 1.56 12.89
CA LYS A 122 -15.92 0.35 13.18
C LYS A 122 -15.76 -0.52 11.93
N LYS A 123 -16.85 -0.78 11.21
CA LYS A 123 -16.82 -1.55 9.95
C LYS A 123 -15.92 -0.91 8.91
N GLU A 124 -15.97 0.41 8.77
CA GLU A 124 -15.10 1.12 7.83
C GLU A 124 -13.63 1.07 8.26
N ARG A 125 -13.33 1.13 9.57
CA ARG A 125 -11.97 0.96 10.11
C ARG A 125 -11.42 -0.44 9.80
N GLN A 126 -12.20 -1.49 10.07
CA GLN A 126 -11.85 -2.87 9.74
C GLN A 126 -11.62 -3.06 8.24
N ARG A 127 -12.50 -2.50 7.40
CA ARG A 127 -12.38 -2.58 5.94
C ARG A 127 -11.10 -1.92 5.42
N ARG A 128 -10.71 -0.77 6.00
CA ARG A 128 -9.45 -0.08 5.66
C ARG A 128 -8.24 -0.90 6.04
N LEU A 129 -8.21 -1.40 7.27
CA LEU A 129 -7.13 -2.24 7.78
C LEU A 129 -6.93 -3.47 6.89
N LEU A 130 -8.03 -4.16 6.55
CA LEU A 130 -8.02 -5.31 5.65
C LEU A 130 -7.44 -4.97 4.27
N ASN A 131 -7.89 -3.86 3.67
CA ASN A 131 -7.44 -3.44 2.35
C ASN A 131 -5.96 -3.03 2.33
N GLU A 132 -5.49 -2.29 3.33
CA GLU A 132 -4.08 -1.88 3.43
C GLU A 132 -3.18 -3.08 3.67
N ALA A 133 -3.61 -4.03 4.50
CA ALA A 133 -2.87 -5.26 4.75
C ALA A 133 -2.79 -6.15 3.51
N LEU A 134 -3.89 -6.30 2.76
CA LEU A 134 -3.90 -7.06 1.51
C LEU A 134 -3.03 -6.43 0.42
N LEU A 135 -3.01 -5.09 0.33
CA LEU A 135 -2.14 -4.38 -0.60
C LEU A 135 -0.66 -4.62 -0.26
N THR A 136 -0.29 -4.47 1.01
CA THR A 136 1.08 -4.68 1.50
C THR A 136 1.51 -6.14 1.30
N LEU A 137 0.62 -7.09 1.62
CA LEU A 137 0.87 -8.51 1.39
C LEU A 137 1.03 -8.80 -0.11
N GLY A 138 0.27 -8.13 -0.98
CA GLY A 138 0.36 -8.28 -2.43
C GLY A 138 1.69 -7.80 -3.00
N GLU A 139 2.32 -6.81 -2.39
CA GLU A 139 3.67 -6.36 -2.77
C GLU A 139 4.75 -7.38 -2.38
N ILE A 140 4.57 -8.10 -1.27
CA ILE A 140 5.55 -9.06 -0.74
C ILE A 140 5.34 -10.47 -1.33
N SER A 141 4.09 -10.89 -1.45
CA SER A 141 3.69 -12.23 -1.88
C SER A 141 2.30 -12.17 -2.53
N PRO A 142 2.22 -11.90 -3.85
CA PRO A 142 0.96 -11.79 -4.59
C PRO A 142 0.04 -13.00 -4.38
N ARG A 143 0.63 -14.21 -4.42
CA ARG A 143 -0.12 -15.45 -4.20
C ARG A 143 -0.71 -15.54 -2.79
N ASP A 144 0.05 -15.20 -1.75
CA ASP A 144 -0.48 -15.21 -0.38
C ASP A 144 -1.60 -14.18 -0.23
N ALA A 145 -1.50 -13.01 -0.87
CA ALA A 145 -2.54 -11.99 -0.85
C ALA A 145 -3.83 -12.45 -1.52
N ASP A 146 -3.73 -13.13 -2.66
CA ASP A 146 -4.90 -13.68 -3.36
C ASP A 146 -5.56 -14.81 -2.55
N LEU A 147 -4.76 -15.68 -1.94
CA LEU A 147 -5.25 -16.70 -1.02
C LEU A 147 -6.01 -16.09 0.16
N VAL A 148 -5.41 -15.10 0.85
CA VAL A 148 -6.06 -14.43 1.99
C VAL A 148 -7.32 -13.70 1.54
N ARG A 149 -7.32 -13.03 0.39
CA ARG A 149 -8.52 -12.37 -0.17
C ARG A 149 -9.65 -13.36 -0.36
N MET A 150 -9.39 -14.47 -1.06
CA MET A 150 -10.37 -15.55 -1.24
C MET A 150 -10.90 -16.07 0.10
N LYS A 151 -10.03 -16.19 1.11
CA LYS A 151 -10.45 -16.65 2.43
C LYS A 151 -11.36 -15.64 3.14
N CYS A 152 -11.07 -14.34 3.03
CA CYS A 152 -11.90 -13.27 3.56
C CYS A 152 -13.26 -13.14 2.84
N GLU A 153 -13.34 -13.54 1.56
CA GLU A 153 -14.60 -13.67 0.81
C GLU A 153 -15.45 -14.87 1.26
N GLY A 154 -14.96 -15.69 2.19
CA GLY A 154 -15.67 -16.84 2.74
C GLY A 154 -15.44 -18.16 2.00
N ARG A 155 -14.50 -18.21 1.04
CA ARG A 155 -14.22 -19.44 0.28
C ARG A 155 -13.62 -20.54 1.15
N THR A 156 -13.99 -21.77 0.82
CA THR A 156 -13.41 -23.00 1.36
C THR A 156 -12.08 -23.30 0.67
N TYR A 157 -11.21 -24.10 1.32
CA TYR A 157 -9.93 -24.49 0.70
C TYR A 157 -10.11 -25.28 -0.59
N LYS A 158 -11.24 -26.01 -0.70
CA LYS A 158 -11.61 -26.73 -1.92
C LYS A 158 -11.91 -25.75 -3.06
N GLU A 159 -12.78 -24.76 -2.85
CA GLU A 159 -13.10 -23.74 -3.85
C GLU A 159 -11.87 -22.91 -4.25
N MET A 160 -10.96 -22.66 -3.30
CA MET A 160 -9.68 -22.00 -3.59
C MET A 160 -8.76 -22.87 -4.45
N ALA A 161 -8.70 -24.18 -4.19
CA ALA A 161 -7.95 -25.12 -5.02
C ALA A 161 -8.54 -25.25 -6.43
N GLU A 162 -9.88 -25.30 -6.54
CA GLU A 162 -10.60 -25.32 -7.81
C GLU A 162 -10.28 -24.06 -8.64
N GLN A 163 -10.19 -22.90 -7.98
CA GLN A 163 -9.84 -21.65 -8.65
C GLN A 163 -8.36 -21.57 -9.06
N GLU A 164 -7.41 -22.06 -8.25
CA GLU A 164 -5.99 -22.11 -8.64
C GLU A 164 -5.74 -23.09 -9.80
N LEU A 165 -6.57 -24.12 -9.95
CA LEU A 165 -6.51 -25.13 -11.03
C LEU A 165 -7.44 -24.82 -12.20
N ALA A 166 -8.10 -23.64 -12.20
CA ALA A 166 -9.06 -23.28 -13.24
C ALA A 166 -8.40 -23.28 -14.63
N GLY A 167 -8.94 -24.12 -15.53
CA GLY A 167 -8.39 -24.33 -16.88
C GLY A 167 -7.79 -25.72 -17.11
N GLU A 168 -7.57 -26.48 -16.03
CA GLU A 168 -7.22 -27.90 -16.08
C GLU A 168 -8.47 -28.74 -15.74
N ASN A 169 -8.54 -29.99 -16.20
CA ASN A 169 -9.49 -30.98 -15.68
C ASN A 169 -8.74 -31.85 -14.65
N PRO A 170 -8.42 -31.32 -13.44
CA PRO A 170 -7.62 -32.05 -12.48
C PRO A 170 -8.38 -33.29 -12.00
N ASP A 171 -7.67 -34.40 -11.89
CA ASP A 171 -8.18 -35.57 -11.21
C ASP A 171 -8.44 -35.30 -9.70
N GLN A 172 -9.20 -36.18 -9.06
CA GLN A 172 -9.53 -36.03 -7.64
C GLN A 172 -8.31 -36.04 -6.71
N GLU A 173 -7.20 -36.66 -7.10
CA GLU A 173 -6.00 -36.73 -6.27
C GLU A 173 -5.24 -35.41 -6.29
N THR A 174 -5.12 -34.80 -7.46
CA THR A 174 -4.54 -33.48 -7.71
C THR A 174 -5.32 -32.40 -6.96
N MET A 175 -6.66 -32.46 -7.02
CA MET A 175 -7.54 -31.60 -6.24
C MET A 175 -7.27 -31.69 -4.72
N LYS A 176 -7.20 -32.89 -4.16
CA LYS A 176 -6.93 -33.10 -2.73
C LYS A 176 -5.53 -32.63 -2.33
N LYS A 177 -4.52 -32.86 -3.17
CA LYS A 177 -3.15 -32.39 -2.93
C LYS A 177 -3.11 -30.86 -2.89
N GLN A 178 -3.80 -30.19 -3.81
CA GLN A 178 -3.84 -28.73 -3.84
C GLN A 178 -4.58 -28.14 -2.64
N GLU A 179 -5.73 -28.70 -2.29
CA GLU A 179 -6.48 -28.32 -1.08
C GLU A 179 -5.58 -28.42 0.17
N TYR A 180 -4.86 -29.54 0.33
CA TYR A 180 -3.94 -29.75 1.44
C TYR A 180 -2.78 -28.74 1.41
N ALA A 181 -2.22 -28.43 0.24
CA ALA A 181 -1.15 -27.46 0.09
C ALA A 181 -1.60 -26.05 0.50
N ILE A 182 -2.78 -25.61 0.05
CA ILE A 182 -3.38 -24.33 0.44
C ILE A 182 -3.61 -24.31 1.95
N ARG A 183 -4.26 -25.33 2.51
CA ARG A 183 -4.51 -25.42 3.96
C ARG A 183 -3.21 -25.32 4.75
N LYS A 184 -2.18 -26.06 4.34
CA LYS A 184 -0.86 -26.01 4.98
C LYS A 184 -0.24 -24.62 4.86
N GLN A 185 -0.41 -23.94 3.73
CA GLN A 185 0.09 -22.59 3.52
C GLN A 185 -0.59 -21.58 4.48
N PHE A 186 -1.87 -21.74 4.80
CA PHE A 186 -2.55 -20.93 5.81
C PHE A 186 -2.05 -21.19 7.23
N THR A 187 -1.73 -22.43 7.58
CA THR A 187 -1.44 -22.83 8.97
C THR A 187 0.04 -22.83 9.35
N ARG A 188 0.96 -22.56 8.42
CA ARG A 188 2.42 -22.56 8.70
C ARG A 188 2.80 -21.44 9.68
N PRO A 189 3.38 -21.76 10.84
CA PRO A 189 3.88 -20.74 11.77
C PRO A 189 4.96 -19.86 11.10
N GLY A 190 4.86 -18.54 11.30
CA GLY A 190 5.82 -17.53 10.85
C GLY A 190 5.94 -17.30 9.33
N THR A 191 5.63 -18.29 8.50
CA THR A 191 5.84 -18.24 7.04
C THR A 191 4.57 -18.46 6.22
N GLY A 192 3.48 -18.88 6.86
CA GLY A 192 2.18 -19.06 6.21
C GLY A 192 1.51 -17.76 5.84
N SER A 193 0.52 -17.81 4.92
CA SER A 193 -0.18 -16.62 4.43
C SER A 193 -0.84 -15.84 5.57
N MET A 194 -1.47 -16.53 6.52
CA MET A 194 -2.08 -15.87 7.68
C MET A 194 -1.05 -15.31 8.65
N ALA A 195 0.06 -16.00 8.89
CA ALA A 195 1.11 -15.49 9.77
C ALA A 195 1.70 -14.17 9.23
N LYS A 196 1.97 -14.11 7.92
CA LYS A 196 2.42 -12.89 7.25
C LYS A 196 1.35 -11.80 7.29
N PHE A 197 0.10 -12.16 7.01
CA PHE A 197 -1.02 -11.23 7.01
C PHE A 197 -1.27 -10.60 8.39
N SER A 198 -1.27 -11.41 9.45
CA SER A 198 -1.39 -10.93 10.84
C SER A 198 -0.26 -9.98 11.20
N LEU A 199 0.98 -10.31 10.87
CA LEU A 199 2.14 -9.44 11.15
C LEU A 199 2.02 -8.09 10.43
N ILE A 200 1.51 -8.08 9.21
CA ILE A 200 1.24 -6.84 8.46
C ILE A 200 0.11 -6.04 9.13
N ILE A 201 -0.97 -6.69 9.56
CA ILE A 201 -2.05 -6.04 10.30
C ILE A 201 -1.50 -5.38 11.57
N GLU A 202 -0.72 -6.10 12.36
CA GLU A 202 -0.11 -5.60 13.59
C GLU A 202 0.76 -4.37 13.33
N GLN A 203 1.57 -4.40 12.26
CA GLN A 203 2.41 -3.27 11.86
C GLN A 203 1.57 -2.04 11.46
N ILE A 204 0.48 -2.26 10.72
CA ILE A 204 -0.42 -1.18 10.30
C ILE A 204 -1.14 -0.59 11.51
N MET A 205 -1.68 -1.43 12.40
CA MET A 205 -2.33 -1.00 13.64
C MET A 205 -1.38 -0.21 14.54
N ALA A 206 -0.15 -0.70 14.74
CA ALA A 206 0.88 0.02 15.48
C ALA A 206 1.19 1.38 14.85
N GLY A 207 1.19 1.48 13.52
CA GLY A 207 1.36 2.74 12.80
C GLY A 207 0.22 3.75 13.03
N TYR A 208 -1.00 3.28 13.31
CA TYR A 208 -2.14 4.12 13.67
C TYR A 208 -2.29 4.34 15.19
N GLY A 209 -1.53 3.61 16.02
CA GLY A 209 -1.73 3.58 17.46
C GLY A 209 -3.01 2.87 17.89
N TRP A 210 -3.52 1.94 17.07
CA TRP A 210 -4.71 1.14 17.38
C TRP A 210 -4.35 -0.11 18.15
N GLU A 211 -5.17 -0.45 19.13
CA GLU A 211 -5.18 -1.72 19.83
C GLU A 211 -6.27 -2.64 19.26
N SER A 212 -6.20 -3.95 19.59
CA SER A 212 -7.23 -4.90 19.18
C SER A 212 -8.62 -4.49 19.63
N ALA A 213 -8.75 -3.82 20.78
CA ALA A 213 -10.01 -3.31 21.31
C ALA A 213 -10.64 -2.23 20.41
N ASP A 214 -9.85 -1.49 19.63
CA ASP A 214 -10.32 -0.46 18.70
C ASP A 214 -10.99 -1.02 17.45
N LEU A 215 -11.02 -2.35 17.31
CA LEU A 215 -11.64 -3.09 16.22
C LEU A 215 -12.90 -3.87 16.66
N TYR A 216 -13.26 -3.89 17.94
CA TYR A 216 -14.45 -4.60 18.49
C TYR A 216 -15.49 -3.64 19.08
#